data_AF-A0A024TV21-F1
#
_entry.id   AF-A0A024TV21-F1
#
_cell.length_a   1.000
_cell.length_b   1.000
_cell.length_c   1.000
_cell.angle_alpha   90.00
_cell.angle_beta   90.00
_cell.angle_gamma   90.00
#
_symmetry.space_group_name_H-M   'P 1'
#
loop_
_entity.id
_entity.type
_entity.pdbx_description
1 polymer ?
#
loop_
_entity_poly.entity_id
_entity_poly.type
_entity_poly.pdbx_seq_one_letter_code
_entity_poly.pdbx_strand_id
1 'polypeptide(L)'
;MMTWNALVLTALAVHGTGVQASDSNPCAMDFERSNAALNLIHVCSLNTTQPRILCFVNTISPNHDTKARTIKETWGKRCDKLVFMSNVTDDALGAVAIDHVPSDHNHLWQKHKASIEYIWDRYRHEFEWFYKADDDAYVIMENLRAYLRSPEIVMQQDVVPLQLGHRFRLTDDLIEYYVGDRLLLDAYQQRWPHWWVFNSGGPGVAMNSLFMQLAVQLFPQWTCLRDEHSQMLPDDAAIAFCMA
;
A
#
# COMPACT_ATOMS: atom_id res chain seq x y z
N MET A 1 27.29 26.37 -59.72
CA MET A 1 27.25 26.41 -58.23
C MET A 1 26.83 27.81 -57.85
N MET A 2 25.67 28.11 -57.26
CA MET A 2 24.89 27.40 -56.25
C MET A 2 23.39 27.42 -56.59
N THR A 3 22.73 26.32 -56.23
CA THR A 3 21.27 26.11 -56.23
C THR A 3 20.66 26.65 -54.93
N TRP A 4 19.45 27.20 -55.01
CA TRP A 4 18.51 27.27 -53.90
C TRP A 4 17.22 26.54 -54.32
N ASN A 5 16.91 25.45 -53.61
CA ASN A 5 15.64 24.73 -53.71
C ASN A 5 14.59 25.46 -52.86
N ALA A 6 13.45 25.79 -53.45
CA ALA A 6 12.22 26.04 -52.71
C ALA A 6 11.17 25.00 -53.14
N LEU A 7 10.84 24.11 -52.22
CA LEU A 7 9.73 23.17 -52.35
C LEU A 7 8.42 23.96 -52.37
N VAL A 8 7.66 23.84 -53.46
CA VAL A 8 6.26 24.27 -53.54
C VAL A 8 5.39 23.10 -53.10
N LEU A 9 4.84 23.19 -51.89
CA LEU A 9 3.75 22.31 -51.43
C LEU A 9 2.46 22.72 -52.14
N THR A 10 2.01 21.88 -53.06
CA THR A 10 0.69 22.00 -53.69
C THR A 10 -0.37 21.50 -52.71
N ALA A 11 -1.18 22.42 -52.21
CA ALA A 11 -2.39 22.08 -51.46
C ALA A 11 -3.39 21.44 -52.44
N LEU A 12 -3.69 20.15 -52.24
CA LEU A 12 -4.81 19.49 -52.92
C LEU A 12 -6.10 20.10 -52.38
N ALA A 13 -6.79 20.85 -53.24
CA ALA A 13 -8.13 21.35 -52.99
C ALA A 13 -9.11 20.17 -52.91
N VAL A 14 -9.43 19.74 -51.69
CA VAL A 14 -10.60 18.87 -51.47
C VAL A 14 -11.83 19.71 -51.77
N HIS A 15 -12.47 19.37 -52.88
CA HIS A 15 -13.72 19.98 -53.31
C HIS A 15 -14.76 19.73 -52.23
N GLY A 16 -15.20 20.80 -51.58
CA GLY A 16 -16.39 20.78 -50.73
C GLY A 16 -17.59 20.44 -51.59
N THR A 17 -18.06 19.20 -51.48
CA THR A 17 -19.43 18.87 -51.84
C THR A 17 -20.33 19.65 -50.90
N GLY A 18 -21.04 20.65 -51.43
CA GLY A 18 -22.03 21.39 -50.70
C GLY A 18 -23.07 20.44 -50.13
N VAL A 19 -22.97 20.16 -48.83
CA VAL A 19 -24.06 19.59 -48.06
C VAL A 19 -25.03 20.74 -47.85
N GLN A 20 -26.20 20.65 -48.48
CA GLN A 20 -27.37 21.44 -48.11
C GLN A 20 -27.52 21.35 -46.60
N ALA A 21 -27.50 22.50 -45.93
CA ALA A 21 -27.83 22.61 -44.52
C ALA A 21 -29.27 22.12 -44.32
N SER A 22 -29.42 20.84 -44.01
CA SER A 22 -30.52 20.44 -43.13
C SER A 22 -30.28 21.14 -41.81
N ASP A 23 -31.36 21.57 -41.16
CA ASP A 23 -31.40 22.30 -39.90
C ASP A 23 -30.86 21.46 -38.72
N SER A 24 -29.59 21.03 -38.82
CA SER A 24 -28.90 20.22 -37.85
C SER A 24 -28.43 21.15 -36.76
N ASN A 25 -29.17 21.16 -35.65
CA ASN A 25 -28.82 21.88 -34.44
C ASN A 25 -27.32 21.63 -34.11
N PRO A 26 -26.45 22.64 -34.23
CA PRO A 26 -25.01 22.48 -34.02
C PRO A 26 -24.70 21.93 -32.62
N CYS A 27 -25.53 22.29 -31.63
CA CYS A 27 -25.42 21.77 -30.28
C CYS A 27 -25.74 20.28 -30.20
N ALA A 28 -26.63 19.75 -31.04
CA ALA A 28 -26.91 18.31 -31.07
C ALA A 28 -25.72 17.53 -31.63
N MET A 29 -25.07 18.06 -32.67
CA MET A 29 -23.86 17.45 -33.24
C MET A 29 -22.66 17.53 -32.28
N ASP A 30 -22.47 18.66 -31.61
CA ASP A 30 -21.39 18.81 -30.62
C ASP A 30 -21.64 17.96 -29.37
N PHE A 31 -22.90 17.80 -28.96
CA PHE A 31 -23.30 16.89 -27.88
C PHE A 31 -23.02 15.43 -28.24
N GLU A 32 -23.38 14.98 -29.45
CA GLU A 32 -23.08 13.63 -29.93
C GLU A 32 -21.58 13.36 -30.03
N ARG A 33 -20.80 14.31 -30.57
CA ARG A 33 -19.34 14.18 -30.67
C ARG A 33 -18.66 14.15 -29.31
N SER A 34 -19.13 14.97 -28.36
CA SER A 34 -18.61 14.97 -26.98
C SER A 34 -18.97 13.68 -26.26
N ASN A 35 -20.17 13.14 -26.51
CA ASN A 35 -20.59 11.86 -25.98
C ASN A 35 -19.87 10.66 -26.62
N ALA A 36 -19.32 10.78 -27.83
CA ALA A 36 -18.52 9.69 -28.40
C ALA A 36 -17.33 9.31 -27.50
N ALA A 37 -16.65 10.30 -26.91
CA ALA A 37 -15.58 10.06 -25.93
C ALA A 37 -16.13 9.51 -24.60
N LEU A 38 -17.26 10.03 -24.11
CA LEU A 38 -17.89 9.56 -22.87
C LEU A 38 -18.47 8.14 -23.01
N ASN A 39 -18.92 7.74 -24.20
CA ASN A 39 -19.43 6.40 -24.51
C ASN A 39 -18.30 5.36 -24.59
N LEU A 40 -17.05 5.79 -24.77
CA LEU A 40 -15.86 4.93 -24.62
C LEU A 40 -15.50 4.73 -23.15
N ILE A 41 -16.02 5.56 -22.24
CA ILE A 41 -15.85 5.40 -20.81
C ILE A 41 -16.91 4.40 -20.33
N HIS A 42 -16.54 3.14 -20.31
CA HIS A 42 -17.29 2.15 -19.53
C HIS A 42 -17.00 2.37 -18.05
N VAL A 43 -17.93 3.04 -17.36
CA VAL A 43 -17.96 3.02 -15.89
C VAL A 43 -18.33 1.60 -15.49
N CYS A 44 -17.33 0.83 -15.06
CA CYS A 44 -17.58 -0.50 -14.54
C CYS A 44 -18.55 -0.35 -13.36
N SER A 45 -19.70 -1.02 -13.43
CA SER A 45 -20.55 -1.19 -12.27
C SER A 45 -19.69 -1.87 -11.22
N LEU A 46 -19.24 -1.10 -10.22
CA LEU A 46 -18.63 -1.64 -9.03
C LEU A 46 -19.71 -2.44 -8.30
N ASN A 47 -19.91 -3.70 -8.71
CA ASN A 47 -20.32 -4.75 -7.80
C ASN A 47 -19.14 -4.93 -6.82
N THR A 48 -18.89 -3.89 -6.01
CA THR A 48 -17.85 -3.89 -4.99
C THR A 48 -18.40 -4.71 -3.86
N THR A 49 -18.14 -6.01 -3.93
CA THR A 49 -18.05 -6.81 -2.72
C THR A 49 -17.18 -6.02 -1.75
N GLN A 50 -17.72 -5.80 -0.55
CA GLN A 50 -17.05 -5.04 0.49
C GLN A 50 -15.63 -5.62 0.69
N PRO A 51 -14.56 -4.80 0.65
CA PRO A 51 -13.20 -5.31 0.78
C PRO A 51 -13.06 -6.10 2.06
N ARG A 52 -12.56 -7.34 1.99
CA ARG A 52 -12.32 -8.16 3.19
C ARG A 52 -11.00 -7.78 3.83
N ILE A 53 -11.08 -7.24 5.04
CA ILE A 53 -9.95 -6.68 5.79
C ILE A 53 -9.67 -7.52 7.03
N LEU A 54 -8.49 -8.12 7.08
CA LEU A 54 -7.92 -8.64 8.31
C LEU A 54 -7.14 -7.54 9.02
N CYS A 55 -7.52 -7.24 10.26
CA CYS A 55 -6.75 -6.37 11.14
C CYS A 55 -5.84 -7.24 12.02
N PHE A 56 -4.55 -6.93 12.04
CA PHE A 56 -3.63 -7.53 13.00
C PHE A 56 -2.98 -6.44 13.85
N VAL A 57 -3.08 -6.62 15.18
CA VAL A 57 -2.68 -5.59 16.15
C VAL A 57 -1.49 -6.09 16.95
N ASN A 58 -0.41 -5.32 16.92
CA ASN A 58 0.76 -5.61 17.74
C ASN A 58 0.50 -5.19 19.20
N THR A 59 0.70 -6.11 20.14
CA THR A 59 0.52 -5.85 21.57
C THR A 59 1.42 -6.74 22.43
N ILE A 60 1.35 -6.61 23.75
CA ILE A 60 2.06 -7.46 24.72
C ILE A 60 1.11 -7.84 25.87
N SER A 61 1.40 -8.95 26.55
CA SER A 61 0.59 -9.50 27.64
C SER A 61 0.16 -8.49 28.72
N PRO A 62 0.99 -7.54 29.18
CA PRO A 62 0.54 -6.51 30.13
C PRO A 62 -0.59 -5.61 29.62
N ASN A 63 -0.74 -5.52 28.30
CA ASN A 63 -1.73 -4.67 27.63
C ASN A 63 -3.01 -5.43 27.24
N HIS A 64 -3.09 -6.74 27.49
CA HIS A 64 -4.24 -7.57 27.10
C HIS A 64 -5.54 -7.06 27.72
N ASP A 65 -5.56 -6.87 29.05
CA ASP A 65 -6.76 -6.48 29.79
C ASP A 65 -7.12 -4.99 29.66
N THR A 66 -6.21 -4.18 29.14
CA THR A 66 -6.36 -2.73 29.02
C THR A 66 -6.56 -2.33 27.56
N LYS A 67 -5.46 -2.11 26.84
CA LYS A 67 -5.43 -1.58 25.48
C LYS A 67 -6.03 -2.56 24.47
N ALA A 68 -5.58 -3.81 24.45
CA ALA A 68 -6.00 -4.78 23.44
C ALA A 68 -7.49 -5.15 23.60
N ARG A 69 -7.95 -5.35 24.84
CA ARG A 69 -9.38 -5.50 25.17
C ARG A 69 -10.20 -4.30 24.69
N THR A 70 -9.72 -3.08 24.90
CA THR A 70 -10.39 -1.86 24.42
C THR A 70 -10.54 -1.85 22.90
N ILE A 71 -9.49 -2.22 22.16
CA ILE A 71 -9.55 -2.36 20.69
C ILE A 71 -10.60 -3.41 20.30
N LYS A 72 -10.56 -4.59 20.92
CA LYS A 72 -11.51 -5.68 20.66
C LYS A 72 -12.97 -5.28 20.95
N GLU A 73 -13.18 -4.43 21.95
CA GLU A 73 -14.51 -3.97 22.36
C GLU A 73 -15.02 -2.78 21.54
N THR A 74 -14.14 -2.09 20.80
CA THR A 74 -14.45 -0.88 20.03
C THR A 74 -14.32 -1.11 18.52
N TRP A 75 -13.34 -0.49 17.87
CA TRP A 75 -13.20 -0.49 16.41
C TRP A 75 -12.82 -1.85 15.85
N GLY A 76 -12.16 -2.70 16.64
CA GLY A 76 -11.75 -4.05 16.22
C GLY A 76 -12.93 -4.96 15.84
N LYS A 77 -14.12 -4.69 16.40
CA LYS A 77 -15.38 -5.39 16.03
C LYS A 77 -15.80 -5.19 14.57
N ARG A 78 -15.25 -4.16 13.91
CA ARG A 78 -15.60 -3.77 12.53
C ARG A 78 -14.61 -4.32 11.50
N CYS A 79 -13.55 -5.01 11.93
CA CYS A 79 -12.69 -5.79 11.08
C CYS A 79 -13.38 -7.12 10.69
N ASP A 80 -13.12 -7.66 9.50
CA ASP A 80 -13.68 -8.96 9.11
C ASP A 80 -12.99 -10.10 9.86
N LYS A 81 -11.72 -9.91 10.19
CA LYS A 81 -10.96 -10.71 11.15
C LYS A 81 -10.07 -9.80 11.98
N LEU A 82 -10.00 -10.07 13.27
CA LEU A 82 -9.09 -9.40 14.21
C LEU A 82 -8.18 -10.43 14.83
N VAL A 83 -6.87 -10.19 14.81
CA VAL A 83 -5.86 -11.04 15.46
C VAL A 83 -4.90 -10.15 16.21
N PHE A 84 -4.58 -10.50 17.46
CA PHE A 84 -3.56 -9.78 18.22
C PHE A 84 -2.23 -10.54 18.15
N MET A 85 -1.15 -9.87 17.77
CA MET A 85 0.21 -10.42 17.77
C MET A 85 0.86 -10.06 19.09
N SER A 86 0.99 -11.03 19.99
CA SER A 86 1.45 -10.85 21.37
C SER A 86 2.62 -11.77 21.70
N ASN A 87 3.13 -11.66 22.92
CA ASN A 87 4.16 -12.55 23.45
C ASN A 87 3.56 -13.78 24.19
N VAL A 88 2.24 -13.78 24.39
CA VAL A 88 1.49 -14.86 25.04
C VAL A 88 0.18 -15.07 24.29
N THR A 89 -0.21 -16.35 24.12
CA THR A 89 -1.50 -16.72 23.54
C THR A 89 -2.62 -16.42 24.52
N ASP A 90 -3.69 -15.79 24.04
CA ASP A 90 -4.90 -15.49 24.81
C ASP A 90 -6.11 -15.72 23.92
N ASP A 91 -6.74 -16.88 24.07
CA ASP A 91 -7.88 -17.29 23.24
C ASP A 91 -9.10 -16.38 23.46
N ALA A 92 -9.27 -15.84 24.66
CA ALA A 92 -10.37 -14.95 25.00
C ALA A 92 -10.21 -13.60 24.31
N LEU A 93 -8.98 -13.11 24.13
CA LEU A 93 -8.65 -11.92 23.36
C LEU A 93 -8.55 -12.21 21.85
N GLY A 94 -8.16 -13.42 21.45
CA GLY A 94 -7.75 -13.74 20.08
C GLY A 94 -6.30 -13.34 19.82
N ALA A 95 -5.46 -13.41 20.85
CA ALA A 95 -4.03 -13.15 20.76
C ALA A 95 -3.24 -14.41 20.46
N VAL A 96 -2.25 -14.27 19.60
CA VAL A 96 -1.31 -15.30 19.16
C VAL A 96 0.06 -14.97 19.69
N ALA A 97 0.75 -15.96 20.28
CA ALA A 97 2.13 -15.81 20.71
C ALA A 97 3.11 -15.80 19.53
N ILE A 98 3.92 -14.75 19.46
CA ILE A 98 5.17 -14.62 18.73
C ILE A 98 6.29 -14.64 19.78
N ASP A 99 6.47 -15.78 20.44
CA ASP A 99 7.30 -15.96 21.64
C ASP A 99 8.78 -16.25 21.34
N HIS A 100 9.10 -16.61 20.10
CA HIS A 100 10.48 -16.79 19.62
C HIS A 100 11.20 -15.46 19.35
N VAL A 101 10.51 -14.32 19.47
CA VAL A 101 11.09 -12.97 19.36
C VAL A 101 10.92 -12.23 20.70
N PRO A 102 11.97 -11.60 21.24
CA PRO A 102 11.83 -10.76 22.43
C PRO A 102 10.77 -9.68 22.23
N SER A 103 9.92 -9.48 23.25
CA SER A 103 8.83 -8.50 23.19
C SER A 103 9.23 -7.20 23.85
N ASP A 104 10.19 -6.53 23.22
CA ASP A 104 10.68 -5.21 23.59
C ASP A 104 10.75 -4.28 22.35
N HIS A 105 11.10 -3.02 22.58
CA HIS A 105 11.16 -2.00 21.53
C HIS A 105 12.28 -2.25 20.51
N ASN A 106 13.37 -2.92 20.91
CA ASN A 106 14.53 -3.15 20.04
C ASN A 106 14.29 -4.29 19.05
N HIS A 107 13.25 -5.11 19.26
CA HIS A 107 12.93 -6.27 18.43
C HIS A 107 11.61 -6.12 17.66
N LEU A 108 11.09 -4.89 17.52
CA LEU A 108 9.84 -4.63 16.81
C LEU A 108 9.91 -5.09 15.36
N TRP A 109 11.04 -4.93 14.68
CA TRP A 109 11.19 -5.35 13.28
C TRP A 109 11.06 -6.87 13.10
N GLN A 110 11.68 -7.66 13.98
CA GLN A 110 11.64 -9.12 13.98
C GLN A 110 10.23 -9.58 14.28
N LYS A 111 9.57 -8.95 15.26
CA LYS A 111 8.18 -9.24 15.58
C LYS A 111 7.25 -8.89 14.42
N HIS A 112 7.53 -7.80 13.70
CA HIS A 112 6.79 -7.38 12.51
C HIS A 112 6.91 -8.41 11.38
N LYS A 113 8.12 -8.89 11.07
CA LYS A 113 8.34 -9.98 10.10
C LYS A 113 7.58 -11.24 10.47
N ALA A 114 7.76 -11.72 11.71
CA ALA A 114 7.08 -12.93 12.20
C ALA A 114 5.55 -12.78 12.19
N SER A 115 5.03 -11.59 12.48
CA SER A 115 3.60 -11.28 12.41
C SER A 115 3.07 -11.35 10.97
N ILE A 116 3.77 -10.74 10.02
CA ILE A 116 3.39 -10.76 8.60
C ILE A 116 3.46 -12.20 8.06
N GLU A 117 4.51 -12.95 8.34
CA GLU A 117 4.64 -14.37 7.97
C GLU A 117 3.50 -15.20 8.53
N TYR A 118 3.20 -15.06 9.83
CA TYR A 118 2.10 -15.78 10.49
C TYR A 118 0.75 -15.49 9.82
N ILE A 119 0.47 -14.21 9.54
CA ILE A 119 -0.78 -13.77 8.92
C ILE A 119 -0.87 -14.28 7.48
N TRP A 120 0.22 -14.17 6.71
CA TRP A 120 0.25 -14.61 5.32
C TRP A 120 0.02 -16.13 5.21
N ASP A 121 0.71 -16.93 6.01
CA ASP A 121 0.61 -18.39 5.95
C ASP A 121 -0.82 -18.90 6.22
N ARG A 122 -1.55 -18.22 7.11
CA ARG A 122 -2.90 -18.66 7.53
C ARG A 122 -4.03 -18.03 6.73
N TYR A 123 -3.91 -16.76 6.38
CA TYR A 123 -5.06 -15.95 5.97
C TYR A 123 -4.96 -15.37 4.56
N ARG A 124 -3.87 -15.60 3.82
CA ARG A 124 -3.65 -15.03 2.47
C ARG A 124 -4.75 -15.30 1.43
N HIS A 125 -5.50 -16.39 1.59
CA HIS A 125 -6.59 -16.76 0.67
C HIS A 125 -7.97 -16.25 1.12
N GLU A 126 -8.06 -15.75 2.36
CA GLU A 126 -9.31 -15.35 3.01
C GLU A 126 -9.52 -13.83 3.06
N PHE A 127 -8.50 -13.02 2.77
CA PHE A 127 -8.59 -11.56 2.85
C PHE A 127 -7.83 -10.92 1.70
N GLU A 128 -8.33 -9.80 1.22
CA GLU A 128 -7.71 -9.02 0.14
C GLU A 128 -6.78 -7.95 0.71
N TRP A 129 -7.15 -7.45 1.89
CA TRP A 129 -6.50 -6.35 2.60
C TRP A 129 -6.13 -6.75 4.02
N PHE A 130 -4.99 -6.22 4.47
CA PHE A 130 -4.39 -6.47 5.77
C PHE A 130 -4.07 -5.12 6.42
N TYR A 131 -4.55 -4.89 7.62
CA TYR A 131 -4.34 -3.63 8.34
C TYR A 131 -3.52 -3.89 9.61
N LYS A 132 -2.28 -3.40 9.64
CA LYS A 132 -1.41 -3.39 10.82
C LYS A 132 -1.78 -2.20 11.69
N ALA A 133 -1.86 -2.39 12.99
CA ALA A 133 -1.94 -1.29 13.97
C ALA A 133 -1.21 -1.67 15.26
N ASP A 134 -0.83 -0.66 16.03
CA ASP A 134 -0.35 -0.85 17.41
C ASP A 134 -1.53 -0.75 18.41
N ASP A 135 -1.30 -1.18 19.65
CA ASP A 135 -2.36 -1.30 20.66
C ASP A 135 -2.90 0.03 21.23
N ASP A 136 -2.35 1.16 20.80
CA ASP A 136 -2.82 2.51 21.11
C ASP A 136 -3.43 3.25 19.91
N ALA A 137 -3.69 2.54 18.81
CA ALA A 137 -4.33 3.10 17.62
C ALA A 137 -5.87 3.06 17.68
N TYR A 138 -6.50 4.00 16.97
CA TYR A 138 -7.93 3.98 16.67
C TYR A 138 -8.17 4.24 15.19
N VAL A 139 -8.93 3.35 14.53
CA VAL A 139 -9.27 3.47 13.12
C VAL A 139 -10.78 3.49 12.91
N ILE A 140 -11.24 4.36 12.01
CA ILE A 140 -12.62 4.37 11.53
C ILE A 140 -12.69 3.43 10.32
N MET A 141 -13.03 2.16 10.57
CA MET A 141 -13.03 1.10 9.56
C MET A 141 -13.95 1.41 8.36
N GLU A 142 -15.03 2.16 8.57
CA GLU A 142 -15.91 2.63 7.50
C GLU A 142 -15.18 3.56 6.53
N ASN A 143 -14.36 4.48 7.06
CA ASN A 143 -13.57 5.39 6.24
C ASN A 143 -12.49 4.63 5.48
N LEU A 144 -11.82 3.68 6.13
CA LEU A 144 -10.85 2.80 5.46
C LEU A 144 -11.53 2.03 4.32
N ARG A 145 -12.65 1.36 4.56
CA ARG A 145 -13.41 0.62 3.52
C ARG A 145 -13.92 1.53 2.41
N ALA A 146 -14.30 2.76 2.71
CA ALA A 146 -14.68 3.73 1.69
C ALA A 146 -13.48 4.10 0.82
N TYR A 147 -12.32 4.34 1.43
CA TYR A 147 -11.09 4.68 0.72
C TYR A 147 -10.58 3.53 -0.16
N LEU A 148 -10.60 2.29 0.34
CA LEU A 148 -10.20 1.11 -0.43
C LEU A 148 -11.11 0.83 -1.65
N ARG A 149 -12.35 1.35 -1.65
CA ARG A 149 -13.28 1.27 -2.78
C ARG A 149 -13.16 2.44 -3.76
N SER A 150 -12.29 3.40 -3.48
CA SER A 150 -12.08 4.52 -4.40
C SER A 150 -11.51 4.01 -5.74
N PRO A 151 -11.86 4.66 -6.88
CA PRO A 151 -11.37 4.23 -8.18
C PRO A 151 -9.86 4.12 -8.27
N GLU A 152 -9.11 5.03 -7.61
CA GLU A 152 -7.64 5.02 -7.62
C GLU A 152 -7.06 3.74 -7.00
N ILE A 153 -7.67 3.22 -5.94
CA ILE A 153 -7.20 2.01 -5.26
C ILE A 153 -7.66 0.77 -6.02
N VAL A 154 -8.94 0.70 -6.42
CA VAL A 154 -9.49 -0.45 -7.14
C VAL A 154 -8.78 -0.69 -8.47
N MET A 155 -8.37 0.36 -9.18
CA MET A 155 -7.62 0.21 -10.44
C MET A 155 -6.21 -0.36 -10.26
N GLN A 156 -5.65 -0.34 -9.05
CA GLN A 156 -4.26 -0.75 -8.77
C GLN A 156 -4.15 -2.00 -7.90
N GLN A 157 -5.19 -2.36 -7.14
CA GLN A 157 -5.10 -3.37 -6.09
C GLN A 157 -4.65 -4.77 -6.56
N ASP A 158 -4.89 -5.12 -7.83
CA ASP A 158 -4.57 -6.42 -8.40
C ASP A 158 -3.28 -6.42 -9.24
N VAL A 159 -2.61 -5.27 -9.36
CA VAL A 159 -1.44 -5.09 -10.22
C VAL A 159 -0.22 -4.51 -9.50
N VAL A 160 -0.43 -3.80 -8.38
CA VAL A 160 0.64 -3.14 -7.62
C VAL A 160 0.64 -3.63 -6.16
N PRO A 161 1.80 -3.93 -5.55
CA PRO A 161 1.91 -4.10 -4.10
C PRO A 161 1.66 -2.76 -3.40
N LEU A 162 0.45 -2.57 -2.86
CA LEU A 162 0.01 -1.32 -2.26
C LEU A 162 0.22 -1.33 -0.74
N GLN A 163 0.78 -0.24 -0.23
CA GLN A 163 0.83 0.11 1.18
C GLN A 163 0.31 1.54 1.37
N LEU A 164 -0.71 1.68 2.21
CA LEU A 164 -1.44 2.92 2.43
C LEU A 164 -1.31 3.30 3.91
N GLY A 165 -0.77 4.49 4.18
CA GLY A 165 -0.57 5.00 5.52
C GLY A 165 -0.09 6.45 5.51
N HIS A 166 0.39 6.91 6.67
CA HIS A 166 0.93 8.26 6.81
C HIS A 166 2.42 8.29 6.50
N ARG A 167 2.78 8.96 5.39
CA ARG A 167 4.15 8.96 4.86
C ARG A 167 5.06 9.92 5.61
N PHE A 168 6.22 9.44 6.00
CA PHE A 168 7.34 10.21 6.51
C PHE A 168 8.57 9.97 5.66
N ARG A 169 9.54 10.88 5.77
CA ARG A 169 10.85 10.76 5.13
C ARG A 169 11.92 10.73 6.22
N LEU A 170 12.81 9.75 6.14
CA LEU A 170 14.01 9.71 6.97
C LEU A 170 15.08 10.65 6.41
N THR A 171 15.86 11.25 7.31
CA THR A 171 17.04 12.03 6.95
C THR A 171 18.23 11.10 6.73
N ASP A 172 19.17 11.49 5.88
CA ASP A 172 20.34 10.67 5.55
C ASP A 172 21.16 10.27 6.80
N ASP A 173 21.32 11.17 7.76
CA ASP A 173 22.00 10.89 9.03
C ASP A 173 21.38 9.72 9.82
N LEU A 174 20.05 9.58 9.78
CA LEU A 174 19.35 8.50 10.47
C LEU A 174 19.48 7.17 9.72
N ILE A 175 19.51 7.23 8.39
CA ILE A 175 19.70 6.06 7.52
C ILE A 175 21.06 5.41 7.83
N GLU A 176 22.13 6.20 7.86
CA GLU A 176 23.49 5.72 8.16
C GLU A 176 23.63 5.17 9.58
N TYR A 177 22.88 5.73 10.53
CA TYR A 177 22.88 5.26 11.92
C TYR A 177 22.27 3.86 12.07
N TYR A 178 21.17 3.58 11.36
CA TYR A 178 20.45 2.32 11.49
C TYR A 178 20.91 1.21 10.53
N VAL A 179 21.47 1.56 9.37
CA VAL A 179 21.98 0.59 8.40
C VAL A 179 23.49 0.42 8.58
N GLY A 180 23.88 -0.49 9.47
CA GLY A 180 25.29 -0.72 9.81
C GLY A 180 26.08 -1.44 8.71
N ASP A 181 25.40 -2.23 7.87
CA ASP A 181 26.02 -2.88 6.70
C ASP A 181 26.26 -1.87 5.58
N ARG A 182 27.53 -1.50 5.38
CA ARG A 182 27.95 -0.55 4.33
C ARG A 182 27.63 -1.02 2.93
N LEU A 183 27.75 -2.31 2.63
CA LEU A 183 27.47 -2.82 1.29
C LEU A 183 25.97 -2.72 0.99
N LEU A 184 25.14 -3.00 1.99
CA LEU A 184 23.70 -2.84 1.90
C LEU A 184 23.30 -1.37 1.72
N LEU A 185 23.87 -0.49 2.53
CA LEU A 185 23.62 0.94 2.46
C LEU A 185 24.03 1.54 1.11
N ASP A 186 25.23 1.22 0.63
CA ASP A 186 25.74 1.70 -0.67
C ASP A 186 24.85 1.23 -1.82
N ALA A 187 24.42 -0.05 -1.79
CA ALA A 187 23.51 -0.60 -2.80
C ALA A 187 22.14 0.10 -2.79
N TYR A 188 21.61 0.41 -1.61
CA TYR A 188 20.37 1.17 -1.47
C TYR A 188 20.51 2.58 -2.02
N GLN A 189 21.54 3.32 -1.60
CA GLN A 189 21.77 4.70 -2.04
C GLN A 189 22.03 4.81 -3.55
N GLN A 190 22.68 3.81 -4.15
CA GLN A 190 22.88 3.77 -5.60
C GLN A 190 21.55 3.64 -6.36
N ARG A 191 20.59 2.92 -5.80
CA ARG A 191 19.27 2.69 -6.41
C ARG A 191 18.28 3.82 -6.09
N TRP A 192 18.34 4.33 -4.87
CA TRP A 192 17.40 5.29 -4.28
C TRP A 192 18.15 6.45 -3.60
N PRO A 193 18.81 7.32 -4.38
CA PRO A 193 19.64 8.39 -3.82
C PRO A 193 18.80 9.36 -2.98
N HIS A 194 19.19 9.53 -1.70
CA HIS A 194 18.54 10.41 -0.72
C HIS A 194 17.04 10.15 -0.53
N TRP A 195 16.56 8.94 -0.86
CA TRP A 195 15.13 8.64 -0.86
C TRP A 195 14.81 7.44 0.02
N TRP A 196 14.42 7.72 1.27
CA TRP A 196 13.75 6.75 2.12
C TRP A 196 12.45 7.33 2.66
N VAL A 197 11.34 6.93 2.03
CA VAL A 197 9.98 7.27 2.43
C VAL A 197 9.33 6.02 3.00
N PHE A 198 8.70 6.15 4.16
CA PHE A 198 8.03 5.05 4.85
C PHE A 198 6.67 5.47 5.37
N ASN A 199 5.75 4.53 5.56
CA ASN A 199 4.50 4.78 6.24
C ASN A 199 4.68 4.50 7.74
N SER A 200 4.39 5.47 8.61
CA SER A 200 4.40 5.24 10.05
C SER A 200 3.27 4.29 10.48
N GLY A 201 3.59 3.39 11.40
CA GLY A 201 2.75 2.32 11.92
C GLY A 201 1.87 2.73 13.09
N GLY A 202 2.13 3.86 13.75
CA GLY A 202 1.31 4.37 14.86
C GLY A 202 -0.18 4.48 14.52
N PRO A 203 -0.59 5.26 13.49
CA PRO A 203 -1.99 5.29 13.04
C PRO A 203 -2.41 4.02 12.26
N GLY A 204 -1.51 3.05 12.12
CA GLY A 204 -1.69 1.83 11.34
C GLY A 204 -1.48 2.02 9.83
N VAL A 205 -1.32 0.88 9.15
CA VAL A 205 -1.00 0.81 7.72
C VAL A 205 -1.83 -0.30 7.07
N ALA A 206 -2.49 0.03 5.95
CA ALA A 206 -3.22 -0.94 5.14
C ALA A 206 -2.34 -1.45 3.99
N MET A 207 -2.33 -2.77 3.78
CA MET A 207 -1.52 -3.47 2.80
C MET A 207 -2.42 -4.41 2.01
N ASN A 208 -2.25 -4.46 0.68
CA ASN A 208 -2.95 -5.46 -0.12
C ASN A 208 -2.20 -6.81 -0.12
N SER A 209 -2.85 -7.84 -0.67
CA SER A 209 -2.28 -9.18 -0.76
C SER A 209 -0.95 -9.23 -1.53
N LEU A 210 -0.81 -8.42 -2.59
CA LEU A 210 0.44 -8.33 -3.35
C LEU A 210 1.60 -7.78 -2.51
N PHE A 211 1.34 -6.77 -1.67
CA PHE A 211 2.34 -6.24 -0.75
C PHE A 211 2.76 -7.29 0.27
N MET A 212 1.80 -7.98 0.90
CA MET A 212 2.08 -9.04 1.87
C MET A 212 2.88 -10.18 1.26
N GLN A 213 2.53 -10.61 0.04
CA GLN A 213 3.26 -11.64 -0.70
C GLN A 213 4.72 -11.24 -0.93
N LEU A 214 4.93 -10.04 -1.46
CA LEU A 214 6.25 -9.54 -1.78
C LEU A 214 7.09 -9.36 -0.52
N ALA A 215 6.52 -8.84 0.57
CA ALA A 215 7.20 -8.70 1.85
C ALA A 215 7.74 -10.05 2.35
N VAL A 216 6.90 -11.09 2.43
CA VAL A 216 7.31 -12.43 2.87
C VAL A 216 8.40 -13.03 1.98
N GLN A 217 8.36 -12.78 0.66
CA GLN A 217 9.41 -13.23 -0.26
C GLN A 217 10.76 -12.52 -0.05
N LEU A 218 10.73 -11.27 0.40
CA LEU A 218 11.91 -10.43 0.60
C LEU A 218 12.56 -10.60 1.97
N PHE A 219 11.81 -10.95 3.02
CA PHE A 219 12.35 -11.15 4.38
C PHE A 219 13.59 -12.04 4.50
N PRO A 220 13.73 -13.17 3.78
CA PRO A 220 14.94 -13.98 3.85
C PRO A 220 16.14 -13.41 3.05
N GLN A 221 15.93 -12.40 2.22
CA GLN A 221 16.98 -11.79 1.40
C GLN A 221 17.91 -10.94 2.28
N TRP A 222 19.20 -10.94 1.94
CA TRP A 222 20.19 -10.11 2.64
C TRP A 222 19.87 -8.61 2.51
N THR A 223 19.21 -8.22 1.41
CA THR A 223 18.76 -6.84 1.17
C THR A 223 17.65 -6.37 2.11
N CYS A 224 17.04 -7.28 2.88
CA CYS A 224 15.98 -6.95 3.82
C CYS A 224 16.48 -6.98 5.28
N LEU A 225 17.58 -6.26 5.53
CA LEU A 225 18.10 -5.97 6.88
C LEU A 225 18.25 -7.24 7.72
N ARG A 226 18.99 -8.21 7.15
CA ARG A 226 19.20 -9.53 7.76
C ARG A 226 20.29 -9.53 8.84
N ASP A 227 21.20 -8.56 8.81
CA ASP A 227 22.30 -8.44 9.76
C ASP A 227 21.80 -8.10 11.18
N GLU A 228 22.60 -8.40 12.20
CA GLU A 228 22.26 -8.14 13.61
C GLU A 228 22.24 -6.65 13.98
N HIS A 229 22.94 -5.79 13.24
CA HIS A 229 23.09 -4.38 13.58
C HIS A 229 21.88 -3.55 13.14
N SER A 230 21.27 -3.90 12.01
CA SER A 230 20.05 -3.28 11.51
C SER A 230 18.76 -3.84 12.13
N GLN A 231 18.88 -4.76 13.08
CA GLN A 231 17.76 -5.34 13.80
C GLN A 231 16.97 -4.33 14.65
N MET A 232 17.63 -3.26 15.10
CA MET A 232 17.03 -2.23 15.96
C MET A 232 16.41 -1.06 15.19
N LEU A 233 16.41 -1.11 13.85
CA LEU A 233 15.70 -0.14 13.04
C LEU A 233 14.19 -0.23 13.34
N PRO A 234 13.48 0.90 13.50
CA PRO A 234 12.02 0.89 13.67
C PRO A 234 11.34 0.08 12.56
N ASP A 235 10.38 -0.77 12.93
CA ASP A 235 9.75 -1.75 12.04
C ASP A 235 9.13 -1.12 10.79
N ASP A 236 8.51 0.05 10.96
CA ASP A 236 7.88 0.80 9.88
C ASP A 236 8.88 1.34 8.84
N ALA A 237 10.06 1.74 9.30
CA ALA A 237 11.15 2.14 8.41
C ALA A 237 11.77 0.91 7.73
N ALA A 238 11.99 -0.16 8.51
CA ALA A 238 12.58 -1.41 8.06
C ALA A 238 11.77 -2.07 6.94
N ILE A 239 10.45 -2.16 7.08
CA ILE A 239 9.59 -2.71 6.03
C ILE A 239 9.68 -1.86 4.75
N ALA A 240 9.72 -0.53 4.85
CA ALA A 240 9.85 0.33 3.68
C ALA A 240 11.22 0.16 2.99
N PHE A 241 12.30 -0.04 3.75
CA PHE A 241 13.61 -0.36 3.20
C PHE A 241 13.59 -1.68 2.41
N CYS A 242 13.03 -2.72 3.02
CA CYS A 242 12.93 -4.03 2.39
C CYS A 242 12.14 -4.01 1.09
N MET A 243 11.14 -3.12 0.99
CA MET A 243 10.22 -3.05 -0.14
C MET A 243 10.66 -2.10 -1.26
N ALA A 244 11.84 -1.48 -1.15
CA ALA A 244 12.43 -0.57 -2.15
C ALA A 244 13.30 -1.32 -3.20
#